data_AF-A0A4T2BSD2-F1
#
_entry.id   AF-A0A4T2BSD2-F1
#
_cell.length_a   1.000
_cell.length_b   1.000
_cell.length_c   1.000
_cell.angle_alpha   90.00
_cell.angle_beta   90.00
_cell.angle_gamma   90.00
#
_symmetry.space_group_name_H-M   'P 1'
#
loop_
_entity.id
_entity.type
_entity.pdbx_description
1 polymer ?
#
loop_
_entity_poly.entity_id
_entity_poly.type
_entity_poly.pdbx_seq_one_letter_code
_entity_poly.pdbx_strand_id
1 'polypeptide(L)'
;MRPELRTQWALFADWCASYDQAPIPASAELVTGFLTAFPGTSRTQRRRVRAIRLQHDLAGIPLDIPAMAAASSTVWSAMPGLIEAGAALSQMPRYGAPQRHGTRHGSGLRGRRDACLIVLVGVLQLSRREARQISTTDVRIDTTLTGSIIRIGDLVVPRTDTPGSCPSCAITRWLRVTNAISIGHRGTALDLIDVTRKDETSHDCDRPFSIDMPGGEGAIAGLLLLSLTHEGWTQPGVALSTRSISKIVHARRIPTGHREEPTYRRPSPAGRFAMATAEQVYRAAGDVDDEADHLLRRSQRLLALIEKTVTLGDAAERR
;
A
#
# COMPACT_ATOMS: atom_id res chain seq x y z
N MET A 1 25.36 -5.85 -0.19
CA MET A 1 24.91 -6.12 -1.58
C MET A 1 24.57 -7.60 -1.76
N ARG A 2 23.45 -7.95 -2.44
CA ARG A 2 23.04 -9.36 -2.68
C ARG A 2 24.07 -10.11 -3.55
N PRO A 3 24.27 -11.44 -3.40
CA PRO A 3 25.26 -12.19 -4.16
C PRO A 3 25.11 -12.06 -5.67
N GLU A 4 23.88 -12.16 -6.18
CA GLU A 4 23.59 -12.02 -7.61
C GLU A 4 24.02 -10.67 -8.19
N LEU A 5 23.91 -9.58 -7.41
CA LEU A 5 24.31 -8.24 -7.84
C LEU A 5 25.84 -8.07 -7.82
N ARG A 6 26.54 -8.74 -6.89
CA ARG A 6 28.02 -8.80 -6.89
C ARG A 6 28.54 -9.45 -8.16
N THR A 7 27.92 -10.55 -8.59
CA THR A 7 28.31 -11.21 -9.83
C THR A 7 28.09 -10.32 -11.06
N GLN A 8 26.97 -9.60 -11.12
CA GLN A 8 26.73 -8.68 -12.26
C GLN A 8 27.66 -7.47 -12.24
N TRP A 9 28.05 -6.97 -11.06
CA TRP A 9 29.04 -5.91 -10.94
C TRP A 9 30.43 -6.38 -11.38
N ALA A 10 30.89 -7.55 -10.90
CA ALA A 10 32.18 -8.10 -11.28
C ALA A 10 32.28 -8.26 -12.82
N LEU A 11 31.24 -8.81 -13.45
CA LEU A 11 31.17 -8.93 -14.90
C LEU A 11 31.32 -7.57 -15.62
N PHE A 12 30.69 -6.51 -15.10
CA PHE A 12 30.82 -5.17 -15.68
C PHE A 12 32.22 -4.60 -15.47
N ALA A 13 32.81 -4.74 -14.28
CA ALA A 13 34.15 -4.26 -13.98
C ALA A 13 35.21 -4.97 -14.84
N ASP A 14 35.11 -6.29 -14.98
CA ASP A 14 36.00 -7.10 -15.83
C ASP A 14 35.86 -6.70 -17.31
N TRP A 15 34.63 -6.46 -17.77
CA TRP A 15 34.40 -5.97 -19.13
C TRP A 15 34.99 -4.58 -19.33
N CYS A 16 34.81 -3.63 -18.40
CA CYS A 16 35.42 -2.31 -18.50
C CYS A 16 36.95 -2.39 -18.56
N ALA A 17 37.56 -3.25 -17.73
CA ALA A 17 39.00 -3.50 -17.75
C ALA A 17 39.48 -4.04 -19.11
N SER A 18 38.68 -4.85 -19.80
CA SER A 18 39.01 -5.34 -21.15
C SER A 18 39.03 -4.26 -22.24
N TYR A 19 38.41 -3.10 -22.00
CA TYR A 19 38.43 -1.92 -22.88
C TYR A 19 39.27 -0.77 -22.30
N ASP A 20 40.06 -1.04 -21.26
CA ASP A 20 40.88 -0.06 -20.54
C ASP A 20 40.07 1.16 -20.05
N GLN A 21 38.83 0.89 -19.61
CA GLN A 21 37.89 1.89 -19.09
C GLN A 21 37.71 1.72 -17.59
N ALA A 22 37.56 2.83 -16.87
CA ALA A 22 37.21 2.81 -15.46
C ALA A 22 35.71 2.46 -15.28
N PRO A 23 35.35 1.52 -14.40
CA PRO A 23 33.94 1.18 -14.16
C PRO A 23 33.20 2.22 -13.30
N ILE A 24 33.91 3.15 -12.64
CA ILE A 24 33.36 4.31 -11.93
C ILE A 24 34.30 5.52 -12.15
N PRO A 25 33.81 6.69 -12.58
CA PRO A 25 32.46 6.93 -13.10
C PRO A 25 32.25 6.26 -14.46
N ALA A 26 31.15 5.54 -14.65
CA ALA A 26 30.77 5.01 -15.95
C ALA A 26 29.91 6.03 -16.71
N SER A 27 30.20 6.21 -18.01
CA SER A 27 29.34 7.00 -18.90
C SER A 27 28.12 6.21 -19.37
N ALA A 28 27.10 6.91 -19.86
CA ALA A 28 25.92 6.25 -20.43
C ALA A 28 26.25 5.37 -21.65
N GLU A 29 27.22 5.80 -22.44
CA GLU A 29 27.73 5.06 -23.59
C GLU A 29 28.41 3.78 -23.15
N LEU A 30 29.22 3.82 -22.09
CA LEU A 30 29.91 2.65 -21.55
C LEU A 30 28.92 1.59 -21.04
N VAL A 31 27.90 2.02 -20.29
CA VAL A 31 26.83 1.12 -19.81
C VAL A 31 26.02 0.56 -20.98
N THR A 32 25.72 1.37 -22.00
CA THR A 32 24.99 0.90 -23.19
C THR A 32 25.81 -0.09 -24.01
N GLY A 33 27.11 0.15 -24.15
CA GLY A 33 28.06 -0.77 -24.77
C GLY A 33 28.09 -2.12 -24.06
N PHE A 34 28.16 -2.11 -22.72
CA PHE A 34 28.13 -3.33 -21.91
C PHE A 34 26.85 -4.14 -22.14
N LEU A 35 25.68 -3.48 -22.09
CA LEU A 35 24.40 -4.16 -22.23
C LEU A 35 24.18 -4.70 -23.64
N THR A 36 24.77 -4.05 -24.65
CA THR A 36 24.81 -4.53 -26.04
C THR A 36 25.74 -5.74 -26.20
N ALA A 37 26.94 -5.69 -25.61
CA ALA A 37 27.93 -6.76 -25.68
C ALA A 37 27.47 -8.04 -24.97
N PHE A 38 26.72 -7.90 -23.88
CA PHE A 38 26.09 -9.01 -23.20
C PHE A 38 24.58 -8.93 -23.35
N PRO A 39 23.98 -9.45 -24.43
CA PRO A 39 22.54 -9.54 -24.52
C PRO A 39 21.99 -10.45 -23.42
N GLY A 40 20.75 -10.19 -23.02
CA GLY A 40 20.09 -10.99 -21.99
C GLY A 40 18.62 -10.62 -21.88
N THR A 41 17.87 -11.42 -21.11
CA THR A 41 16.47 -11.09 -20.79
C THR A 41 16.39 -9.70 -20.15
N SER A 42 15.24 -9.01 -20.27
CA SER A 42 15.04 -7.70 -19.63
C SER A 42 15.31 -7.75 -18.11
N ARG A 43 15.06 -8.90 -17.45
CA ARG A 43 15.39 -9.12 -16.04
C ARG A 43 16.91 -9.08 -15.80
N THR A 44 17.69 -9.73 -16.66
CA THR A 44 19.15 -9.75 -16.59
C THR A 44 19.72 -8.35 -16.82
N GLN A 45 19.24 -7.64 -17.85
CA GLN A 45 19.69 -6.27 -18.13
C GLN A 45 19.36 -5.30 -16.99
N ARG A 46 18.18 -5.41 -16.37
CA ARG A 46 17.84 -4.63 -15.17
C ARG A 46 18.75 -4.95 -13.98
N ARG A 47 19.06 -6.23 -13.74
CA ARG A 47 19.97 -6.63 -12.65
C ARG A 47 21.37 -6.04 -12.85
N ARG A 48 21.84 -6.00 -14.09
CA ARG A 48 23.12 -5.36 -14.46
C ARG A 48 23.12 -3.87 -14.20
N VAL A 49 22.15 -3.14 -14.76
CA VAL A 49 22.02 -1.69 -14.50
C VAL A 49 21.89 -1.40 -13.01
N ARG A 50 21.14 -2.22 -12.27
CA ARG A 50 21.00 -2.10 -10.81
C ARG A 50 22.33 -2.32 -10.08
N ALA A 51 23.12 -3.31 -10.47
CA ALA A 51 24.42 -3.55 -9.87
C ALA A 51 25.39 -2.37 -10.10
N ILE A 52 25.38 -1.78 -11.30
CA ILE A 52 26.21 -0.63 -11.66
C ILE A 52 25.78 0.62 -10.88
N ARG A 53 24.47 0.92 -10.84
CA ARG A 53 23.92 2.06 -10.07
C ARG A 53 24.26 1.95 -8.59
N LEU A 54 24.09 0.77 -7.99
CA LEU A 54 24.38 0.56 -6.58
C LEU A 54 25.84 0.86 -6.23
N GLN A 55 26.78 0.56 -7.12
CA GLN A 55 28.21 0.85 -6.88
C GLN A 55 28.55 2.32 -7.08
N HIS A 56 27.89 2.99 -8.00
CA HIS A 56 27.93 4.45 -8.15
C HIS A 56 27.39 5.17 -6.91
N ASP A 57 26.25 4.71 -6.39
CA ASP A 57 25.65 5.23 -5.15
C ASP A 57 26.60 5.03 -3.95
N LEU A 58 27.25 3.86 -3.84
CA LEU A 58 28.24 3.58 -2.79
C LEU A 58 29.50 4.45 -2.93
N ALA A 59 29.88 4.83 -4.15
CA ALA A 59 30.98 5.74 -4.42
C ALA A 59 30.60 7.21 -4.25
N GLY A 60 29.32 7.53 -4.01
CA GLY A 60 28.83 8.91 -3.92
C GLY A 60 28.82 9.65 -5.26
N ILE A 61 28.92 8.93 -6.39
CA ILE A 61 28.98 9.51 -7.73
C ILE A 61 27.71 9.10 -8.48
N PRO A 62 26.81 10.04 -8.84
CA PRO A 62 25.58 9.70 -9.52
C PRO A 62 25.86 9.15 -10.92
N LEU A 63 25.20 8.05 -11.28
CA LEU A 63 25.28 7.49 -12.63
C LEU A 63 24.25 8.16 -13.54
N ASP A 64 24.71 9.06 -14.40
CA ASP A 64 23.88 9.76 -15.38
C ASP A 64 23.65 8.91 -16.64
N ILE A 65 22.87 7.85 -16.48
CA ILE A 65 22.27 7.13 -17.60
C ILE A 65 20.81 7.58 -17.74
N PRO A 66 20.36 7.96 -18.95
CA PRO A 66 18.94 7.98 -19.26
C PRO A 66 18.38 6.66 -18.76
N ALA A 67 17.34 6.70 -17.92
CA ALA A 67 16.72 5.48 -17.42
C ALA A 67 16.37 4.65 -18.66
N MET A 68 17.18 3.63 -18.96
CA MET A 68 17.01 2.87 -20.19
C MET A 68 15.54 2.48 -20.21
N ALA A 69 14.86 2.96 -21.24
CA ALA A 69 13.53 2.55 -21.63
C ALA A 69 13.66 1.06 -21.99
N ALA A 70 13.75 0.23 -20.97
CA ALA A 70 13.95 -1.18 -21.09
C ALA A 70 12.72 -1.71 -21.83
N ALA A 71 12.97 -2.23 -23.04
CA ALA A 71 11.99 -2.99 -23.80
C ALA A 71 11.27 -3.94 -22.83
N SER A 72 10.04 -3.56 -22.59
CA SER A 72 9.29 -3.88 -21.40
C SER A 72 8.56 -5.20 -21.61
N SER A 73 8.88 -6.20 -20.79
CA SER A 73 7.84 -7.02 -20.15
C SER A 73 7.28 -6.34 -18.89
N THR A 74 7.51 -5.04 -18.73
CA THR A 74 6.86 -4.19 -17.74
C THR A 74 5.35 -4.25 -17.96
N VAL A 75 4.62 -4.36 -16.87
CA VAL A 75 3.16 -4.20 -16.86
C VAL A 75 2.75 -2.82 -17.40
N TRP A 76 3.68 -1.87 -17.33
CA TRP A 76 3.52 -0.46 -17.66
C TRP A 76 4.47 -0.04 -18.80
N SER A 77 4.33 -0.62 -19.99
CA SER A 77 4.93 -0.09 -21.23
C SER A 77 4.11 1.06 -21.78
N ALA A 78 4.74 2.12 -22.27
CA ALA A 78 4.08 3.15 -23.06
C ALA A 78 3.30 2.50 -24.22
N MET A 79 2.00 2.78 -24.32
CA MET A 79 1.15 2.35 -25.43
C MET A 79 0.24 3.50 -25.84
N PRO A 80 -0.06 3.67 -27.15
CA PRO A 80 -0.97 4.70 -27.61
C PRO A 80 -2.33 4.63 -26.90
N GLY A 81 -2.84 5.78 -26.44
CA GLY A 81 -4.13 5.90 -25.75
C GLY A 81 -4.14 5.46 -24.28
N LEU A 82 -3.02 4.95 -23.74
CA LEU A 82 -2.89 4.63 -22.32
C LEU A 82 -2.10 5.71 -21.58
N ILE A 83 -2.53 6.02 -20.36
CA ILE A 83 -1.87 7.03 -19.52
C ILE A 83 -0.72 6.46 -18.70
N GLU A 84 0.21 7.37 -18.34
CA GLU A 84 1.37 7.08 -17.50
C GLU A 84 1.01 6.97 -16.02
N ALA A 85 1.93 6.41 -15.21
CA ALA A 85 1.68 6.06 -13.81
C ALA A 85 1.21 7.25 -12.96
N GLY A 86 1.85 8.43 -13.09
CA GLY A 86 1.45 9.64 -12.37
C GLY A 86 0.03 10.11 -12.71
N ALA A 87 -0.33 10.08 -14.00
CA ALA A 87 -1.68 10.40 -14.45
C ALA A 87 -2.70 9.35 -13.96
N ALA A 88 -2.35 8.06 -14.01
CA ALA A 88 -3.19 6.99 -13.49
C ALA A 88 -3.41 7.11 -11.97
N LEU A 89 -2.40 7.51 -11.20
CA LEU A 89 -2.54 7.82 -9.78
C LEU A 89 -3.51 8.97 -9.54
N SER A 90 -3.42 10.04 -10.35
CA SER A 90 -4.27 11.23 -10.19
C SER A 90 -5.78 10.98 -10.41
N GLN A 91 -6.13 9.93 -11.14
CA GLN A 91 -7.53 9.52 -11.38
C GLN A 91 -8.03 8.42 -10.41
N MET A 92 -7.20 7.98 -9.46
CA MET A 92 -7.63 6.93 -8.52
C MET A 92 -8.57 7.51 -7.46
N PRO A 93 -9.73 6.86 -7.20
CA PRO A 93 -10.56 7.21 -6.06
C PRO A 93 -9.76 7.02 -4.77
N ARG A 94 -9.60 8.08 -3.98
CA ARG A 94 -8.94 8.05 -2.67
C ARG A 94 -9.96 7.91 -1.55
N TYR A 95 -11.20 8.30 -1.81
CA TYR A 95 -12.31 8.33 -0.87
C TYR A 95 -13.51 7.55 -1.45
N GLY A 96 -14.36 7.05 -0.56
CA GLY A 96 -15.63 6.43 -0.91
C GLY A 96 -16.77 7.40 -0.68
N ALA A 97 -17.81 7.33 -1.52
CA ALA A 97 -19.04 8.07 -1.27
C ALA A 97 -19.77 7.51 -0.03
N PRO A 98 -20.41 8.35 0.80
CA PRO A 98 -21.25 7.89 1.90
C PRO A 98 -22.43 7.08 1.36
N GLN A 99 -22.87 6.08 2.14
CA GLN A 99 -23.95 5.17 1.76
C GLN A 99 -25.23 5.93 1.36
N ARG A 100 -25.53 5.96 0.07
CA ARG A 100 -26.90 6.15 -0.41
C ARG A 100 -27.20 5.02 -1.39
N HIS A 101 -28.23 4.24 -1.09
CA HIS A 101 -28.80 3.22 -1.97
C HIS A 101 -27.92 1.96 -2.23
N GLY A 102 -27.39 1.35 -1.17
CA GLY A 102 -26.90 -0.05 -1.22
C GLY A 102 -25.64 -0.31 -2.05
N THR A 103 -24.99 0.71 -2.63
CA THR A 103 -23.80 0.56 -3.48
C THR A 103 -22.53 1.06 -2.80
N ARG A 104 -21.95 0.13 -2.02
CA ARG A 104 -20.54 -0.16 -1.68
C ARG A 104 -19.57 1.01 -1.41
N HIS A 105 -19.08 1.06 -0.16
CA HIS A 105 -17.78 1.64 0.30
C HIS A 105 -16.52 1.13 -0.46
N GLY A 106 -16.70 0.28 -1.48
CA GLY A 106 -15.62 -0.40 -2.17
C GLY A 106 -14.83 0.48 -3.15
N SER A 107 -15.31 1.64 -3.57
CA SER A 107 -14.58 2.49 -4.53
C SER A 107 -13.31 3.08 -3.91
N GLY A 108 -13.37 3.63 -2.70
CA GLY A 108 -12.21 4.20 -1.99
C GLY A 108 -11.17 3.14 -1.61
N LEU A 109 -11.61 1.99 -1.06
CA LEU A 109 -10.70 0.88 -0.73
C LEU A 109 -10.05 0.28 -1.99
N ARG A 110 -10.84 0.02 -3.05
CA ARG A 110 -10.29 -0.46 -4.33
C ARG A 110 -9.34 0.56 -4.92
N GLY A 111 -9.70 1.84 -4.92
CA GLY A 111 -8.88 2.90 -5.48
C GLY A 111 -7.55 3.06 -4.75
N ARG A 112 -7.51 2.99 -3.42
CA ARG A 112 -6.25 3.01 -2.64
C ARG A 112 -5.37 1.78 -2.91
N ARG A 113 -5.96 0.58 -2.94
CA ARG A 113 -5.23 -0.64 -3.31
C ARG A 113 -4.67 -0.56 -4.72
N ASP A 114 -5.48 -0.12 -5.68
CA ASP A 114 -5.08 0.00 -7.08
C ASP A 114 -4.01 1.07 -7.25
N ALA A 115 -4.08 2.19 -6.51
CA ALA A 115 -3.03 3.20 -6.46
C ALA A 115 -1.70 2.62 -5.92
N CYS A 116 -1.75 1.87 -4.82
CA CYS A 116 -0.58 1.13 -4.32
C CYS A 116 -0.01 0.19 -5.39
N LEU A 117 -0.86 -0.55 -6.11
CA LEU A 117 -0.42 -1.42 -7.20
C LEU A 117 0.25 -0.64 -8.35
N ILE A 118 -0.30 0.51 -8.74
CA ILE A 118 0.30 1.40 -9.76
C ILE A 118 1.70 1.84 -9.32
N VAL A 119 1.90 2.17 -8.04
CA VAL A 119 3.25 2.49 -7.55
C VAL A 119 4.20 1.31 -7.72
N LEU A 120 3.80 0.10 -7.31
CA LEU A 120 4.66 -1.07 -7.40
C LEU A 120 5.07 -1.40 -8.85
N VAL A 121 4.13 -1.40 -9.79
CA VAL A 121 4.37 -1.88 -11.16
C VAL A 121 4.67 -0.78 -12.18
N GLY A 122 4.18 0.44 -11.94
CA GLY A 122 4.31 1.59 -12.83
C GLY A 122 5.41 2.56 -12.40
N VAL A 123 5.61 2.76 -11.09
CA VAL A 123 6.67 3.66 -10.58
C VAL A 123 7.94 2.88 -10.24
N LEU A 124 7.82 1.83 -9.43
CA LEU A 124 8.95 0.99 -9.03
C LEU A 124 9.28 -0.11 -10.05
N GLN A 125 8.46 -0.23 -11.11
CA GLN A 125 8.70 -1.12 -12.25
C GLN A 125 8.87 -2.60 -11.86
N LEU A 126 8.25 -3.02 -10.75
CA LEU A 126 8.23 -4.42 -10.33
C LEU A 126 7.39 -5.26 -11.30
N SER A 127 7.81 -6.50 -11.52
CA SER A 127 6.99 -7.47 -12.22
C SER A 127 5.73 -7.83 -11.41
N ARG A 128 4.73 -8.41 -12.08
CA ARG A 128 3.50 -8.90 -11.43
C ARG A 128 3.79 -9.90 -10.30
N ARG A 129 4.83 -10.72 -10.46
CA ARG A 129 5.24 -11.72 -9.48
C ARG A 129 5.91 -11.06 -8.28
N GLU A 130 6.81 -10.10 -8.52
CA GLU A 130 7.47 -9.34 -7.46
C GLU A 130 6.45 -8.51 -6.66
N ALA A 131 5.59 -7.74 -7.34
CA ALA A 131 4.57 -6.92 -6.69
C ALA A 131 3.61 -7.75 -5.81
N ARG A 132 3.25 -8.96 -6.26
CA ARG A 132 2.39 -9.89 -5.50
C ARG A 132 3.07 -10.42 -4.22
N GLN A 133 4.40 -10.49 -4.21
CA GLN A 133 5.17 -11.05 -3.10
C GLN A 133 5.53 -10.01 -2.04
N ILE A 134 5.35 -8.72 -2.31
CA ILE A 134 5.62 -7.66 -1.34
C ILE A 134 4.68 -7.82 -0.14
N SER A 135 5.28 -7.87 1.05
CA SER A 135 4.56 -7.82 2.32
C SER A 135 4.60 -6.41 2.93
N THR A 136 3.81 -6.20 3.98
CA THR A 136 3.88 -5.02 4.83
C THR A 136 5.25 -4.87 5.51
N THR A 137 5.94 -5.96 5.82
CA THR A 137 7.27 -5.95 6.45
C THR A 137 8.39 -5.53 5.50
N ASP A 138 8.17 -5.61 4.19
CA ASP A 138 9.10 -5.08 3.19
C ASP A 138 9.07 -3.54 3.14
N VAL A 139 8.04 -2.90 3.73
CA VAL A 139 7.88 -1.46 3.72
C VAL A 139 8.52 -0.84 4.95
N ARG A 140 9.49 0.06 4.74
CA ARG A 140 10.11 0.87 5.79
C ARG A 140 9.70 2.33 5.61
N ILE A 141 9.42 2.99 6.72
CA ILE A 141 9.04 4.40 6.75
C ILE A 141 10.03 5.09 7.69
N ASP A 142 10.93 5.87 7.11
CA ASP A 142 11.93 6.64 7.86
C ASP A 142 11.41 8.08 7.98
N THR A 143 10.97 8.45 9.18
CA THR A 143 10.43 9.80 9.44
C THR A 143 11.60 10.78 9.56
N THR A 144 11.57 11.84 8.75
CA THR A 144 12.52 12.95 8.79
C THR A 144 11.82 14.24 9.19
N LEU A 145 12.59 15.28 9.51
CA LEU A 145 12.06 16.63 9.81
C LEU A 145 11.23 17.22 8.66
N THR A 146 11.47 16.78 7.42
CA THR A 146 10.84 17.28 6.19
C THR A 146 9.77 16.33 5.63
N GLY A 147 9.39 15.29 6.38
CA GLY A 147 8.39 14.28 5.95
C GLY A 147 8.92 12.84 6.03
N SER A 148 8.11 11.86 5.66
CA SER A 148 8.53 10.44 5.71
C SER A 148 9.11 9.95 4.37
N ILE A 149 10.25 9.27 4.44
CA ILE A 149 10.84 8.54 3.31
C ILE A 149 10.32 7.11 3.34
N ILE A 150 9.65 6.69 2.28
CA ILE A 150 9.10 5.33 2.17
C ILE A 150 10.02 4.48 1.31
N ARG A 151 10.36 3.29 1.80
CA ARG A 151 11.18 2.30 1.10
C ARG A 151 10.45 0.97 1.01
N ILE A 152 10.56 0.28 -0.12
CA ILE A 152 10.08 -1.10 -0.31
C ILE A 152 11.29 -1.97 -0.64
N GLY A 153 11.74 -2.75 0.34
CA GLY A 153 13.04 -3.41 0.32
C GLY A 153 14.17 -2.37 0.20
N ASP A 154 14.85 -2.36 -0.94
CA ASP A 154 15.95 -1.43 -1.25
C ASP A 154 15.49 -0.25 -2.14
N LEU A 155 14.21 -0.19 -2.51
CA LEU A 155 13.68 0.80 -3.45
C LEU A 155 13.06 1.97 -2.70
N VAL A 156 13.51 3.19 -2.99
CA VAL A 156 12.89 4.42 -2.48
C VAL A 156 11.64 4.73 -3.31
N VAL A 157 10.52 4.97 -2.63
CA VAL A 157 9.28 5.44 -3.27
C VAL A 157 9.37 6.97 -3.42
N PRO A 158 9.27 7.52 -4.65
CA PRO A 158 9.41 8.94 -4.85
C PRO A 158 8.21 9.72 -4.29
N ARG A 159 8.50 10.89 -3.71
CA ARG A 159 7.52 11.91 -3.35
C ARG A 159 7.42 12.91 -4.50
N THR A 160 6.21 13.37 -4.81
CA THR A 160 5.96 14.45 -5.78
C THR A 160 5.27 15.60 -5.07
N ASP A 161 5.23 16.79 -5.66
CA ASP A 161 4.61 17.95 -4.99
C ASP A 161 3.08 17.90 -4.94
N THR A 162 2.44 17.15 -5.84
CA THR A 162 0.97 17.02 -5.88
C THR A 162 0.49 15.81 -5.07
N PRO A 163 -0.28 15.98 -3.98
CA PRO A 163 -0.71 14.87 -3.11
C PRO A 163 -1.57 13.80 -3.79
N GLY A 164 -2.30 14.17 -4.85
CA GLY A 164 -3.15 13.26 -5.60
C GLY A 164 -2.40 12.27 -6.50
N SER A 165 -1.25 12.67 -7.04
CA SER A 165 -0.40 11.83 -7.88
C SER A 165 0.82 11.29 -7.14
N CYS A 166 1.01 11.64 -5.86
CA CYS A 166 2.17 11.30 -5.07
C CYS A 166 2.26 9.80 -4.78
N PRO A 167 3.30 9.10 -5.28
CA PRO A 167 3.50 7.66 -5.03
C PRO A 167 3.66 7.35 -3.55
N SER A 168 4.40 8.16 -2.80
CA SER A 168 4.54 7.99 -1.34
C SER A 168 3.18 8.08 -0.64
N CYS A 169 2.34 9.06 -0.99
CA CYS A 169 0.98 9.15 -0.44
C CYS A 169 0.13 7.92 -0.79
N ALA A 170 0.23 7.38 -2.00
CA ALA A 170 -0.53 6.20 -2.40
C ALA A 170 -0.17 4.96 -1.56
N ILE A 171 1.12 4.75 -1.26
CA ILE A 171 1.56 3.70 -0.34
C ILE A 171 1.06 3.97 1.08
N THR A 172 1.28 5.18 1.62
CA THR A 172 0.86 5.51 2.99
C THR A 172 -0.65 5.36 3.20
N ARG A 173 -1.48 5.85 2.27
CA ARG A 173 -2.95 5.75 2.34
C ARG A 173 -3.41 4.29 2.40
N TRP A 174 -2.76 3.41 1.64
CA TRP A 174 -3.08 2.00 1.64
C TRP A 174 -2.62 1.32 2.92
N LEU A 175 -1.40 1.61 3.39
CA LEU A 175 -0.88 1.07 4.66
C LEU A 175 -1.75 1.43 5.86
N ARG A 176 -2.21 2.69 5.96
CA ARG A 176 -3.11 3.12 7.05
C ARG A 176 -4.41 2.30 7.06
N VAL A 177 -4.97 2.04 5.88
CA VAL A 177 -6.19 1.25 5.71
C VAL A 177 -5.94 -0.22 6.05
N THR A 178 -4.90 -0.84 5.49
CA THR A 178 -4.62 -2.26 5.76
C THR A 178 -4.27 -2.50 7.21
N ASN A 179 -3.53 -1.57 7.83
CA ASN A 179 -3.21 -1.63 9.24
C ASN A 179 -4.49 -1.57 10.07
N ALA A 180 -5.36 -0.58 9.86
CA ALA A 180 -6.63 -0.46 10.58
C ALA A 180 -7.51 -1.71 10.44
N ILE A 181 -7.55 -2.33 9.25
CA ILE A 181 -8.32 -3.56 9.05
C ILE A 181 -7.67 -4.76 9.75
N SER A 182 -6.34 -4.89 9.72
CA SER A 182 -5.66 -6.05 10.28
C SER A 182 -5.81 -6.17 11.80
N ILE A 183 -5.97 -5.04 12.49
CA ILE A 183 -6.23 -4.97 13.93
C ILE A 183 -7.73 -4.99 14.28
N GLY A 184 -8.63 -5.13 13.29
CA GLY A 184 -10.08 -5.18 13.51
C GLY A 184 -10.80 -3.83 13.59
N HIS A 185 -10.09 -2.70 13.42
CA HIS A 185 -10.65 -1.35 13.48
C HIS A 185 -11.28 -0.91 12.15
N ARG A 186 -12.36 -1.58 11.74
CA ARG A 186 -13.08 -1.27 10.49
C ARG A 186 -13.64 0.15 10.45
N GLY A 187 -14.08 0.70 11.59
CA GLY A 187 -14.53 2.09 11.69
C GLY A 187 -13.43 3.08 11.30
N THR A 188 -12.21 2.89 11.82
CA THR A 188 -11.04 3.69 11.43
C THR A 188 -10.72 3.57 9.95
N ALA A 189 -10.84 2.37 9.38
CA ALA A 189 -10.63 2.17 7.93
C ALA A 189 -11.67 2.91 7.08
N LEU A 190 -12.92 2.99 7.54
CA LEU A 190 -13.99 3.76 6.89
C LEU A 190 -13.76 5.28 7.01
N ASP A 191 -13.40 5.75 8.20
CA ASP A 191 -13.05 7.14 8.47
C ASP A 191 -11.90 7.62 7.57
N LEU A 192 -10.90 6.76 7.36
CA LEU A 192 -9.75 7.06 6.49
C LEU A 192 -10.16 7.27 5.04
N ILE A 193 -11.23 6.65 4.56
CA ILE A 193 -11.74 6.76 3.17
C ILE A 193 -12.97 7.66 3.07
N ASP A 194 -13.39 8.31 4.16
CA ASP A 194 -14.57 9.17 4.15
C ASP A 194 -14.32 10.44 3.33
N VAL A 195 -15.14 10.67 2.31
CA VAL A 195 -15.06 11.86 1.46
C VAL A 195 -15.29 13.16 2.24
N THR A 196 -16.01 13.12 3.36
CA THR A 196 -16.26 14.30 4.20
C THR A 196 -15.01 14.74 4.98
N ARG A 197 -14.03 13.83 5.12
CA ARG A 197 -12.73 14.09 5.77
C ARG A 197 -11.60 14.27 4.75
N LYS A 198 -11.96 14.56 3.49
CA LYS A 198 -11.01 14.78 2.39
C LYS A 198 -10.16 16.01 2.65
N ASP A 199 -8.84 15.82 2.54
CA ASP A 199 -7.86 16.89 2.45
C ASP A 199 -7.02 16.65 1.20
N GLU A 200 -7.22 17.51 0.19
CA GLU A 200 -6.56 17.39 -1.11
C GLU A 200 -5.21 18.10 -1.16
N THR A 201 -4.94 18.95 -0.16
CA THR A 201 -3.84 19.90 -0.17
C THR A 201 -2.63 19.38 0.58
N SER A 202 -2.84 18.53 1.59
CA SER A 202 -1.75 17.94 2.36
C SER A 202 -1.32 16.57 1.83
N HIS A 203 -0.02 16.30 1.96
CA HIS A 203 0.53 14.98 1.71
C HIS A 203 0.27 14.06 2.91
N ASP A 204 -0.43 12.96 2.66
CA ASP A 204 -0.59 11.90 3.68
C ASP A 204 0.73 11.25 4.08
N CYS A 205 1.76 11.33 3.23
CA CYS A 205 3.11 10.85 3.55
C CYS A 205 3.93 11.80 4.43
N ASP A 206 3.45 13.03 4.68
CA ASP A 206 4.10 13.95 5.61
C ASP A 206 3.53 13.80 7.03
N ARG A 207 2.34 13.22 7.14
CA ARG A 207 1.71 12.94 8.43
C ARG A 207 2.44 11.79 9.11
N PRO A 208 2.83 11.93 10.40
CA PRO A 208 3.44 10.86 11.15
C PRO A 208 2.66 9.57 10.99
N PHE A 209 3.37 8.51 10.61
CA PHE A 209 2.82 7.17 10.60
C PHE A 209 3.11 6.56 11.97
N SER A 210 2.25 6.82 12.95
CA SER A 210 2.37 6.21 14.27
C SER A 210 2.12 4.70 14.14
N ILE A 211 3.19 3.91 14.24
CA ILE A 211 3.12 2.45 14.40
C ILE A 211 2.75 2.09 15.85
N ASP A 212 2.69 3.09 16.75
CA ASP A 212 2.29 2.96 18.16
C ASP A 212 0.79 2.69 18.30
N MET A 213 0.39 1.50 17.85
CA MET A 213 -0.78 0.77 18.29
C MET A 213 -0.41 0.02 19.59
N PRO A 214 -1.37 -0.38 20.45
CA PRO A 214 -1.08 -1.26 21.57
C PRO A 214 -0.48 -2.57 21.05
N GLY A 215 0.80 -2.80 21.35
CA GLY A 215 1.61 -3.90 20.81
C GLY A 215 2.72 -3.43 19.86
N GLY A 216 3.67 -2.65 20.39
CA GLY A 216 4.97 -2.44 19.73
C GLY A 216 5.62 -3.79 19.41
N GLU A 217 6.27 -3.87 18.24
CA GLU A 217 6.71 -5.12 17.57
C GLU A 217 5.56 -5.95 16.94
N GLY A 218 4.72 -5.33 16.10
CA GLY A 218 3.59 -6.07 15.54
C GLY A 218 2.92 -5.46 14.31
N ALA A 219 3.67 -4.98 13.32
CA ALA A 219 3.09 -4.90 11.98
C ALA A 219 2.66 -6.32 11.61
N ILE A 220 1.35 -6.59 11.51
CA ILE A 220 0.86 -7.91 11.11
C ILE A 220 1.51 -8.24 9.77
N ALA A 221 2.40 -9.24 9.78
CA ALA A 221 3.09 -9.72 8.60
C ALA A 221 2.03 -10.20 7.60
N GLY A 222 1.79 -9.39 6.58
CA GLY A 222 0.67 -9.58 5.66
C GLY A 222 1.05 -9.14 4.27
N LEU A 223 0.41 -9.73 3.27
CA LEU A 223 0.60 -9.34 1.88
C LEU A 223 0.14 -7.89 1.69
N LEU A 224 0.96 -7.08 1.02
CA LEU A 224 0.61 -5.68 0.76
C LEU A 224 -0.58 -5.60 -0.22
N LEU A 225 -0.61 -6.45 -1.25
CA LEU A 225 -1.67 -6.48 -2.26
C LEU A 225 -2.78 -7.48 -1.92
N LEU A 226 -3.68 -7.11 -1.00
CA LEU A 226 -4.81 -7.93 -0.60
C LEU A 226 -5.92 -8.00 -1.68
N SER A 227 -6.53 -9.17 -1.82
CA SER A 227 -7.80 -9.33 -2.52
C SER A 227 -8.91 -8.58 -1.79
N LEU A 228 -9.86 -8.04 -2.54
CA LEU A 228 -11.04 -7.38 -1.99
C LEU A 228 -12.27 -8.19 -2.38
N THR A 229 -13.14 -8.48 -1.40
CA THR A 229 -14.44 -9.10 -1.64
C THR A 229 -15.28 -8.25 -2.58
N HIS A 230 -16.41 -8.78 -3.05
CA HIS A 230 -17.29 -8.00 -3.90
C HIS A 230 -17.78 -6.72 -3.17
N GLU A 231 -17.99 -6.77 -1.86
CA GLU A 231 -18.36 -5.67 -0.94
C GLU A 231 -17.27 -4.61 -0.78
N GLY A 232 -16.05 -4.91 -1.21
CA GLY A 232 -14.91 -3.99 -1.15
C GLY A 232 -14.07 -4.14 0.10
N TRP A 233 -14.34 -5.14 0.94
CA TRP A 233 -13.54 -5.44 2.13
C TRP A 233 -12.32 -6.29 1.80
N THR A 234 -11.23 -6.12 2.53
CA THR A 234 -10.04 -6.96 2.35
C THR A 234 -10.33 -8.40 2.77
N GLN A 235 -9.75 -9.34 2.04
CA GLN A 235 -9.63 -10.74 2.43
C GLN A 235 -8.21 -10.95 2.97
N PRO A 236 -8.01 -10.96 4.31
CA PRO A 236 -6.69 -11.21 4.89
C PRO A 236 -6.11 -12.53 4.38
N GLY A 237 -4.80 -12.56 4.12
CA GLY A 237 -4.08 -13.76 3.64
C GLY A 237 -4.27 -14.10 2.16
N VAL A 238 -5.21 -13.47 1.44
CA VAL A 238 -5.44 -13.73 0.01
C VAL A 238 -4.80 -12.63 -0.83
N ALA A 239 -3.68 -12.93 -1.48
CA ALA A 239 -3.03 -12.02 -2.42
C ALA A 239 -3.83 -11.85 -3.71
N LEU A 240 -3.69 -10.68 -4.36
CA LEU A 240 -4.09 -10.54 -5.76
C LEU A 240 -3.37 -11.55 -6.67
N SER A 241 -4.13 -12.18 -7.56
CA SER A 241 -3.55 -13.01 -8.62
C SER A 241 -2.81 -12.15 -9.65
N THR A 242 -1.85 -12.74 -10.36
CA THR A 242 -1.15 -12.06 -11.47
C THR A 242 -2.10 -11.63 -12.59
N ARG A 243 -3.17 -12.41 -12.84
CA ARG A 243 -4.25 -12.08 -13.79
C ARG A 243 -5.05 -10.86 -13.32
N SER A 244 -5.39 -10.80 -12.02
CA SER A 244 -6.07 -9.65 -11.42
C SER A 244 -5.21 -8.39 -11.51
N ILE A 245 -3.91 -8.51 -11.24
CA ILE A 245 -2.95 -7.41 -11.39
C ILE A 245 -2.97 -6.89 -12.84
N SER A 246 -2.87 -7.76 -13.85
CA SER A 246 -2.95 -7.34 -15.26
C SER A 246 -4.24 -6.59 -15.58
N LYS A 247 -5.38 -7.13 -15.14
CA LYS A 247 -6.70 -6.55 -15.42
C LYS A 247 -6.86 -5.17 -14.76
N ILE A 248 -6.43 -5.05 -13.50
CA ILE A 248 -6.47 -3.78 -12.76
C ILE A 248 -5.57 -2.76 -13.45
N VAL A 249 -4.32 -3.11 -13.71
CA VAL A 249 -3.36 -2.17 -14.32
C VAL A 249 -3.85 -1.71 -15.67
N HIS A 250 -4.32 -2.61 -16.53
CA HIS A 250 -4.91 -2.22 -17.82
C HIS A 250 -6.09 -1.26 -17.63
N ALA A 251 -7.05 -1.59 -16.76
CA ALA A 251 -8.22 -0.75 -16.53
C ALA A 251 -7.86 0.65 -15.99
N ARG A 252 -6.83 0.75 -15.14
CA ARG A 252 -6.40 2.03 -14.55
C ARG A 252 -5.56 2.89 -15.48
N ARG A 253 -5.11 2.33 -16.60
CA ARG A 253 -4.40 3.03 -17.67
C ARG A 253 -5.31 3.61 -18.74
N ILE A 254 -6.62 3.33 -18.66
CA ILE A 254 -7.61 3.97 -19.52
C ILE A 254 -7.89 5.38 -18.94
N PRO A 255 -7.74 6.46 -19.73
CA PRO A 255 -8.14 7.79 -19.31
C PRO A 255 -9.64 7.79 -19.03
N THR A 256 -10.04 8.13 -17.81
CA THR A 256 -11.47 8.20 -17.45
C THR A 256 -12.03 9.61 -17.56
N GLY A 257 -11.16 10.63 -17.61
CA GLY A 257 -11.55 12.04 -17.42
C GLY A 257 -12.08 12.34 -16.02
N HIS A 258 -12.19 11.33 -15.15
CA HIS A 258 -12.75 11.44 -13.83
C HIS A 258 -11.66 11.88 -12.85
N ARG A 259 -11.73 13.13 -12.42
CA ARG A 259 -11.11 13.55 -11.17
C ARG A 259 -12.14 13.40 -10.07
N GLU A 260 -11.70 12.87 -8.94
CA GLU A 260 -12.50 12.75 -7.75
C GLU A 260 -12.96 14.14 -7.30
N GLU A 261 -14.16 14.54 -7.71
CA GLU A 261 -14.73 15.83 -7.31
C GLU A 261 -14.97 15.84 -5.80
N PRO A 262 -14.57 16.89 -5.08
CA PRO A 262 -15.02 17.09 -3.73
C PRO A 262 -16.52 17.35 -3.76
N THR A 263 -17.34 16.31 -3.61
CA THR A 263 -18.72 16.51 -3.18
C THR A 263 -18.66 16.96 -1.73
N TYR A 264 -18.46 18.26 -1.52
CA TYR A 264 -18.59 18.91 -0.22
C TYR A 264 -20.07 18.96 0.15
N ARG A 265 -20.69 17.78 0.33
CA ARG A 265 -21.92 17.74 1.08
C ARG A 265 -21.50 17.93 2.52
N ARG A 266 -21.85 19.10 3.09
CA ARG A 266 -22.11 19.23 4.52
C ARG A 266 -22.77 17.92 4.95
N PRO A 267 -22.24 17.20 5.96
CA PRO A 267 -22.88 15.98 6.43
C PRO A 267 -24.35 16.32 6.60
N SER A 268 -25.20 15.72 5.75
CA SER A 268 -26.64 15.84 5.97
C SER A 268 -26.83 15.30 7.37
N PRO A 269 -27.57 15.96 8.25
CA PRO A 269 -27.80 15.49 9.59
C PRO A 269 -28.74 14.27 9.54
N ALA A 270 -28.25 13.18 8.96
CA ALA A 270 -28.95 11.93 8.74
C ALA A 270 -28.28 10.91 9.66
N GLY A 271 -28.78 10.90 10.89
CA GLY A 271 -28.44 9.99 11.97
C GLY A 271 -29.37 10.29 13.13
N ARG A 272 -29.68 9.30 13.97
CA ARG A 272 -30.58 9.47 15.13
C ARG A 272 -30.15 10.61 16.09
N PHE A 273 -28.90 11.04 15.99
CA PHE A 273 -28.31 12.12 16.80
C PHE A 273 -27.99 13.39 16.03
N ALA A 274 -28.46 13.53 14.80
CA ALA A 274 -27.92 14.57 13.94
C ALA A 274 -28.43 15.99 14.25
N MET A 275 -29.48 16.09 15.07
CA MET A 275 -29.94 17.32 15.72
C MET A 275 -29.81 17.23 17.24
N ALA A 276 -29.10 16.20 17.75
CA ALA A 276 -28.97 15.98 19.17
C ALA A 276 -27.96 16.97 19.77
N THR A 277 -28.28 17.48 20.96
CA THR A 277 -27.32 18.24 21.76
C THR A 277 -26.20 17.32 22.25
N ALA A 278 -25.05 17.89 22.62
CA ALA A 278 -23.95 17.12 23.20
C ALA A 278 -24.43 16.28 24.40
N GLU A 279 -25.30 16.84 25.24
CA GLU A 279 -25.91 16.15 26.38
C GLU A 279 -26.75 14.93 25.96
N GLN A 280 -27.54 15.05 24.89
CA GLN A 280 -28.32 13.93 24.35
C GLN A 280 -27.43 12.82 23.77
N VAL A 281 -26.29 13.18 23.19
CA VAL A 281 -25.29 12.21 22.72
C VAL A 281 -24.64 11.50 23.91
N TYR A 282 -24.25 12.24 24.96
CA TYR A 282 -23.68 11.65 26.17
C TYR A 282 -24.65 10.73 26.90
N ARG A 283 -25.92 11.12 27.01
CA ARG A 283 -26.95 10.26 27.61
C ARG A 283 -27.12 8.96 26.84
N ALA A 284 -27.22 9.05 25.51
CA ALA A 284 -27.36 7.86 24.68
C ALA A 284 -26.10 6.99 24.64
N ALA A 285 -24.91 7.55 24.90
CA ALA A 285 -23.70 6.77 25.12
C ALA A 285 -23.75 6.03 26.45
N GLY A 286 -24.19 6.70 27.53
CA GLY A 286 -24.42 6.08 28.83
C GLY A 286 -25.42 4.92 28.78
N ASP A 287 -26.53 5.09 28.05
CA ASP A 287 -27.52 4.02 27.87
C ASP A 287 -26.92 2.76 27.20
N VAL A 288 -26.00 2.95 26.25
CA VAL A 288 -25.30 1.85 25.57
C VAL A 288 -24.30 1.16 26.51
N ASP A 289 -23.58 1.94 27.31
CA ASP A 289 -22.64 1.40 28.31
C ASP A 289 -23.40 0.59 29.38
N ASP A 290 -24.54 1.10 29.86
CA ASP A 290 -25.40 0.40 30.81
C ASP A 290 -25.96 -0.92 30.23
N GLU A 291 -26.35 -0.91 28.95
CA GLU A 291 -26.81 -2.11 28.25
C GLU A 291 -25.67 -3.13 28.08
N ALA A 292 -24.46 -2.69 27.72
CA ALA A 292 -23.29 -3.55 27.60
C ALA A 292 -22.94 -4.20 28.93
N ASP A 293 -22.96 -3.42 30.02
CA ASP A 293 -22.76 -3.88 31.39
C ASP A 293 -23.81 -4.91 31.82
N HIS A 294 -25.08 -4.67 31.47
CA HIS A 294 -26.15 -5.61 31.74
C HIS A 294 -25.94 -6.94 31.00
N LEU A 295 -25.54 -6.90 29.72
CA LEU A 295 -25.24 -8.08 28.92
C LEU A 295 -24.02 -8.85 29.46
N LEU A 296 -22.97 -8.16 29.90
CA LEU A 296 -21.80 -8.75 30.56
C LEU A 296 -22.20 -9.50 31.84
N ARG A 297 -22.98 -8.86 32.72
CA ARG A 297 -23.50 -9.52 33.94
C ARG A 297 -24.38 -10.72 33.64
N ARG A 298 -25.15 -10.69 32.54
CA ARG A 298 -25.95 -11.84 32.09
C ARG A 298 -25.07 -12.97 31.59
N SER A 299 -24.04 -12.67 30.80
CA SER A 299 -23.07 -13.65 30.31
C SER A 299 -22.33 -14.35 31.45
N GLN A 300 -21.83 -13.58 32.43
CA GLN A 300 -21.17 -14.14 33.62
C GLN A 300 -22.07 -15.08 34.42
N ARG A 301 -23.36 -14.73 34.59
CA ARG A 301 -24.33 -15.62 35.26
C ARG A 301 -24.55 -16.92 34.50
N LEU A 302 -24.61 -16.88 33.17
CA LEU A 302 -24.75 -18.08 32.35
C LEU A 302 -23.51 -18.96 32.45
N LEU A 303 -22.31 -18.38 32.42
CA LEU A 303 -21.05 -19.11 32.58
C LEU A 303 -20.98 -19.82 33.95
N ALA A 304 -21.33 -19.12 35.03
CA ALA A 304 -21.39 -19.71 36.37
C ALA A 304 -22.40 -20.86 36.47
N LEU A 305 -23.53 -20.76 35.76
CA LEU A 305 -24.53 -21.83 35.71
C LEU A 305 -23.99 -23.07 34.97
N ILE A 306 -23.28 -22.86 33.86
CA ILE A 306 -22.63 -23.92 33.09
C ILE A 306 -21.57 -24.63 33.94
N GLU A 307 -20.69 -23.87 34.59
CA GLU A 307 -19.66 -24.42 35.48
C GLU A 307 -20.28 -25.27 36.59
N LYS A 308 -21.35 -24.79 37.22
CA LYS A 308 -22.08 -25.55 38.24
C LYS A 308 -22.69 -26.83 37.67
N THR A 309 -23.26 -26.82 36.46
CA THR A 309 -23.79 -28.04 35.85
C THR A 309 -22.71 -29.06 35.49
N VAL A 310 -21.54 -28.61 35.04
CA VAL A 310 -20.38 -29.49 34.76
C VAL A 310 -19.89 -30.15 36.05
N THR A 311 -19.71 -29.37 37.13
CA THR A 311 -19.27 -29.92 38.43
C THR A 311 -20.25 -30.93 39.04
N LEU A 312 -21.56 -30.77 38.80
CA LEU A 312 -22.59 -31.71 39.26
C LEU A 312 -22.63 -32.98 38.42
N GLY A 313 -22.39 -32.88 37.10
CA GLY A 313 -22.22 -34.03 36.21
C GLY A 313 -21.01 -34.88 36.60
N ASP A 314 -19.85 -34.24 36.82
CA ASP A 314 -18.63 -34.93 37.22
C ASP A 314 -18.73 -35.57 38.62
N ALA A 315 -19.61 -35.06 39.49
CA ALA A 315 -19.87 -35.64 40.80
C ALA A 315 -20.84 -36.84 40.73
N ALA A 316 -21.72 -36.88 39.72
CA ALA A 316 -22.64 -37.98 39.48
C ALA A 316 -21.96 -39.17 38.80
N GLU A 317 -20.97 -38.94 37.93
CA GLU A 317 -20.18 -40.00 37.28
C GLU A 317 -19.16 -40.68 38.21
N ARG A 318 -18.88 -40.09 39.38
CA ARG A 318 -17.94 -40.61 40.40
C ARG A 318 -18.62 -41.42 41.52
N ARG A 319 -19.92 -41.71 41.40
CA ARG A 319 -20.69 -42.58 42.30
C ARG A 319 -21.13 -43.84 41.59
#